data_AF-A0A6S5D3B9-F1
#
_entry.id   AF-A0A6S5D3B9-F1
#
_cell.length_a   1.000
_cell.length_b   1.000
_cell.length_c   1.000
_cell.angle_alpha   90.00
_cell.angle_beta   90.00
_cell.angle_gamma   90.00
#
_symmetry.space_group_name_H-M   'P 1'
#
loop_
_entity.id
_entity.type
_entity.pdbx_description
1 polymer ?
#
loop_
_entity_poly.entity_id
_entity_poly.type
_entity_poly.pdbx_seq_one_letter_code
_entity_poly.pdbx_strand_id
1 'polypeptide(L)'
;MPFRVDLLVWDAIPASFKTNIEQNLLCCLNAGDHRHERMSSSSDNDKAHHADRGTCLPPFESPSDNNELDELETLLEHHGSDHSIISMSMLDGFLTAVVSGPHLIMPSIWLHAIWGDEQDQPEWQSEAELERFIDLVMRHSNDIATTLTYAPEDYFPVAPEFERHGEWVPLIHDWCGGYLGGLELAPWPTLPAPEAAALAMIAEPLEKMPTSQLEALSNEHLQEQATKARFAARILHAHFLAQRSERPARPQPVVAPIKIGRNASCPCGSGKKYKQCCLH
;
A
#
# COMPACT_ATOMS: atom_id res chain seq x y z
N MET A 1 -3.78 -8.41 33.19
CA MET A 1 -4.86 -7.55 32.65
C MET A 1 -4.52 -7.37 31.20
N PRO A 2 -5.38 -7.80 30.27
CA PRO A 2 -5.10 -7.62 28.85
C PRO A 2 -5.13 -6.12 28.54
N PHE A 3 -4.14 -5.65 27.79
CA PHE A 3 -4.04 -4.26 27.37
C PHE A 3 -5.12 -4.02 26.31
N ARG A 4 -6.19 -3.33 26.71
CA ARG A 4 -7.24 -2.89 25.80
C ARG A 4 -6.79 -1.55 25.20
N VAL A 5 -6.51 -1.52 23.90
CA VAL A 5 -6.10 -0.31 23.18
C VAL A 5 -7.34 0.51 22.89
N ASP A 6 -7.79 1.30 23.88
CA ASP A 6 -8.84 2.31 23.67
C ASP A 6 -8.34 3.31 22.63
N LEU A 7 -8.99 3.32 21.45
CA LEU A 7 -8.94 4.34 20.39
C LEU A 7 -7.55 4.98 20.18
N LEU A 8 -6.81 4.52 19.17
CA LEU A 8 -5.56 5.10 18.67
C LEU A 8 -5.67 6.61 18.41
N VAL A 9 -5.50 7.41 19.46
CA VAL A 9 -5.13 8.82 19.37
C VAL A 9 -3.70 8.83 18.81
N TRP A 10 -3.45 9.60 17.76
CA TRP A 10 -2.15 9.81 17.11
C TRP A 10 -0.95 9.97 18.07
N ASP A 11 -1.20 10.37 19.31
CA ASP A 11 -0.20 10.55 20.36
C ASP A 11 0.24 9.26 21.07
N ALA A 12 -0.50 8.15 20.93
CA ALA A 12 -0.16 6.83 21.47
C ALA A 12 0.70 5.99 20.51
N ILE A 13 0.86 6.43 19.26
CA ILE A 13 1.73 5.79 18.27
C ILE A 13 3.19 6.17 18.57
N PRO A 14 4.09 5.21 18.83
CA PRO A 14 5.49 5.51 19.13
C PRO A 14 6.13 6.35 18.01
N ALA A 15 7.06 7.25 18.35
CA ALA A 15 7.63 8.20 17.39
C ALA A 15 8.34 7.54 16.18
N SER A 16 8.84 6.31 16.36
CA SER A 16 9.37 5.46 15.29
C SER A 16 8.31 5.14 14.23
N PHE A 17 7.08 4.82 14.65
CA PHE A 17 5.95 4.55 13.75
C PHE A 17 5.48 5.78 13.00
N LYS A 18 5.53 6.97 13.62
CA LYS A 18 5.21 8.22 12.91
C LYS A 18 6.13 8.45 11.71
N THR A 19 7.39 8.02 11.79
CA THR A 19 8.36 8.14 10.68
C THR A 19 8.02 7.19 9.53
N ASN A 20 7.64 5.94 9.81
CA ASN A 20 7.21 4.97 8.79
C ASN A 20 5.88 5.39 8.15
N ILE A 21 4.96 5.94 8.94
CA ILE A 21 3.71 6.55 8.45
C ILE A 21 4.01 7.74 7.55
N GLU A 22 4.93 8.64 7.94
CA GLU A 22 5.36 9.77 7.13
C GLU A 22 6.00 9.34 5.80
N GLN A 23 6.80 8.27 5.79
CA GLN A 23 7.38 7.71 4.56
C GLN A 23 6.32 7.09 3.63
N ASN A 24 5.32 6.39 4.19
CA ASN A 24 4.17 5.88 3.43
C ASN A 24 3.34 7.02 2.82
N LEU A 25 3.04 8.04 3.65
CA LEU A 25 2.39 9.28 3.23
C LEU A 25 3.17 9.96 2.09
N LEU A 26 4.50 10.08 2.23
CA LEU A 26 5.37 10.69 1.24
C LEU A 26 5.42 9.89 -0.08
N CYS A 27 5.44 8.56 -0.06
CA CYS A 27 5.38 7.75 -1.28
C CYS A 27 4.05 7.95 -2.02
N CYS A 28 2.93 7.94 -1.29
CA CYS A 28 1.61 8.19 -1.86
C CYS A 28 1.43 9.62 -2.40
N LEU A 29 2.12 10.60 -1.82
CA LEU A 29 2.03 12.03 -2.16
C LEU A 29 3.04 12.47 -3.24
N ASN A 30 4.27 11.95 -3.23
CA ASN A 30 5.37 12.41 -4.09
C ASN A 30 5.45 11.70 -5.45
N ALA A 31 4.59 10.72 -5.71
CA ALA A 31 4.58 9.94 -6.95
C ALA A 31 4.32 10.77 -8.24
N GLY A 32 4.01 12.07 -8.12
CA GLY A 32 3.87 13.00 -9.24
C GLY A 32 5.18 13.62 -9.75
N ASP A 33 6.24 13.72 -8.93
CA ASP A 33 7.41 14.57 -9.24
C ASP A 33 8.45 13.87 -10.15
N HIS A 34 8.63 12.55 -10.02
CA HIS A 34 9.68 11.81 -10.73
C HIS A 34 9.33 11.35 -12.15
N ARG A 35 8.07 11.49 -12.60
CA ARG A 35 7.68 11.13 -13.99
C ARG A 35 8.27 12.11 -15.02
N HIS A 36 8.48 13.36 -14.64
CA HIS A 36 9.02 14.38 -15.54
C HIS A 36 10.51 14.18 -15.85
N GLU A 37 11.28 13.58 -14.93
CA GLU A 37 12.71 13.36 -15.12
C GLU A 37 13.01 12.18 -16.06
N ARG A 38 12.24 11.09 -15.97
CA ARG A 38 12.49 9.86 -16.73
C ARG A 38 12.17 9.98 -18.23
N MET A 39 11.32 10.92 -18.65
CA MET A 39 11.03 11.20 -20.06
C MET A 39 12.14 11.98 -20.79
N SER A 40 13.13 12.52 -20.07
CA SER A 40 14.17 13.37 -20.65
C SER A 40 15.45 12.62 -21.07
N SER A 41 15.58 11.34 -20.72
CA SER A 41 16.79 10.55 -20.96
C SER A 41 16.48 9.22 -21.68
N SER A 42 16.17 9.29 -22.98
CA SER A 42 16.16 8.08 -23.83
C SER A 42 16.46 8.45 -25.28
N SER A 43 17.74 8.39 -25.64
CA SER A 43 18.20 8.28 -27.02
C SER A 43 19.41 7.36 -27.07
N ASP A 44 19.33 6.38 -27.98
CA ASP A 44 20.38 5.50 -28.51
C ASP A 44 20.99 4.43 -27.58
N ASN A 45 20.68 3.15 -27.83
CA ASN A 45 21.44 2.35 -28.81
C ASN A 45 20.88 0.92 -28.96
N ASP A 46 20.54 0.53 -30.19
CA ASP A 46 20.33 -0.86 -30.61
C ASP A 46 21.67 -1.58 -30.87
N LYS A 47 21.81 -2.86 -30.46
CA LYS A 47 21.93 -4.03 -31.35
C LYS A 47 22.52 -5.29 -30.67
N ALA A 48 21.72 -6.35 -30.77
CA ALA A 48 22.04 -7.75 -31.10
C ALA A 48 22.85 -8.64 -30.14
N HIS A 49 22.27 -9.78 -29.73
CA HIS A 49 22.72 -11.13 -30.09
C HIS A 49 21.61 -12.19 -29.85
N HIS A 50 21.43 -13.07 -30.84
CA HIS A 50 20.52 -14.23 -30.85
C HIS A 50 21.26 -15.51 -30.40
N ALA A 51 20.59 -16.39 -29.62
CA ALA A 51 20.70 -17.88 -29.52
C ALA A 51 20.55 -18.31 -28.04
N ASP A 52 19.43 -18.93 -27.63
CA ASP A 52 19.09 -20.37 -27.64
C ASP A 52 19.30 -21.04 -26.26
N ARG A 53 18.31 -21.86 -25.87
CA ARG A 53 18.21 -22.81 -24.73
C ARG A 53 17.82 -22.31 -23.34
N GLY A 54 16.50 -22.40 -23.12
CA GLY A 54 15.85 -23.18 -22.06
C GLY A 54 16.69 -23.57 -20.84
N THR A 55 16.60 -22.73 -19.83
CA THR A 55 16.56 -23.09 -18.41
C THR A 55 15.72 -22.01 -17.74
N CYS A 56 14.56 -22.38 -17.18
CA CYS A 56 13.89 -21.54 -16.20
C CYS A 56 14.86 -21.35 -15.05
N LEU A 57 15.45 -20.15 -14.93
CA LEU A 57 16.03 -19.73 -13.67
C LEU A 57 14.86 -19.58 -12.68
N PRO A 58 14.95 -20.13 -11.46
CA PRO A 58 13.96 -19.82 -10.43
C PRO A 58 13.98 -18.30 -10.14
N PRO A 59 12.87 -17.72 -9.68
CA PRO A 59 12.85 -16.32 -9.24
C PRO A 59 13.95 -16.11 -8.20
N PHE A 60 14.64 -14.98 -8.28
CA PHE A 60 15.67 -14.60 -7.34
C PHE A 60 14.97 -14.18 -6.03
N GLU A 61 14.54 -15.14 -5.22
CA GLU A 61 13.97 -14.88 -3.89
C GLU A 61 15.12 -14.57 -2.92
N SER A 62 15.11 -13.37 -2.35
CA SER A 62 15.95 -13.02 -1.20
C SER A 62 15.55 -13.90 -0.03
N PRO A 63 16.47 -14.62 0.63
CA PRO A 63 16.15 -15.48 1.78
C PRO A 63 15.55 -14.76 2.99
N SER A 64 15.56 -13.43 3.03
CA SER A 64 14.99 -12.60 4.11
C SER A 64 13.49 -12.38 3.99
N ASP A 65 12.95 -12.35 2.77
CA ASP A 65 11.62 -11.78 2.52
C ASP A 65 10.52 -12.82 2.81
N ASN A 66 10.76 -14.09 2.48
CA ASN A 66 9.85 -15.19 2.81
C ASN A 66 9.63 -15.34 4.32
N ASN A 67 10.66 -15.11 5.13
CA ASN A 67 10.56 -15.27 6.59
C ASN A 67 9.68 -14.19 7.25
N GLU A 68 9.60 -12.99 6.68
CA GLU A 68 8.76 -11.92 7.22
C GLU A 68 7.29 -12.05 6.79
N LEU A 69 7.04 -12.52 5.56
CA LEU A 69 5.69 -12.85 5.10
C LEU A 69 5.11 -14.01 5.90
N ASP A 70 5.89 -15.07 6.15
CA ASP A 70 5.47 -16.21 6.98
C ASP A 70 5.18 -15.79 8.44
N GLU A 71 5.99 -14.87 8.99
CA GLU A 71 5.76 -14.31 10.33
C GLU A 71 4.44 -13.50 10.37
N LEU A 72 4.19 -12.67 9.36
CA LEU A 72 2.97 -11.88 9.27
C LEU A 72 1.73 -12.77 9.07
N GLU A 73 1.82 -13.79 8.22
CA GLU A 73 0.78 -14.83 8.06
C GLU A 73 0.46 -15.48 9.41
N THR A 74 1.48 -15.90 10.15
CA THR A 74 1.31 -16.51 11.48
C THR A 74 0.59 -15.57 12.46
N LEU A 75 0.93 -14.28 12.45
CA LEU A 75 0.28 -13.29 13.32
C LEU A 75 -1.19 -13.06 12.92
N LEU A 76 -1.49 -12.97 11.63
CA LEU A 76 -2.86 -12.82 11.12
C LEU A 76 -3.72 -14.03 11.50
N GLU A 77 -3.20 -15.24 11.29
CA GLU A 77 -3.91 -16.48 11.66
C GLU A 77 -4.12 -16.60 13.18
N HIS A 78 -3.11 -16.27 13.98
CA HIS A 78 -3.18 -16.40 15.44
C HIS A 78 -4.22 -15.48 16.08
N HIS A 79 -4.31 -14.25 15.57
CA HIS A 79 -5.16 -13.20 16.12
C HIS A 79 -6.50 -13.04 15.39
N GLY A 80 -6.68 -13.72 14.26
CA GLY A 80 -7.83 -13.58 13.39
C GLY A 80 -9.16 -14.09 13.98
N SER A 81 -10.24 -13.52 13.47
CA SER A 81 -11.63 -13.93 13.64
C SER A 81 -12.32 -14.09 12.28
N ASP A 82 -13.58 -14.52 12.28
CA ASP A 82 -14.39 -14.65 11.06
C ASP A 82 -14.60 -13.31 10.31
N HIS A 83 -14.33 -12.17 10.96
CA HIS A 83 -14.52 -10.84 10.41
C HIS A 83 -13.21 -10.12 10.04
N SER A 84 -12.06 -10.74 10.30
CA SER A 84 -10.75 -10.14 10.05
C SER A 84 -10.12 -10.63 8.74
N ILE A 85 -9.12 -9.91 8.29
CA ILE A 85 -8.12 -10.38 7.34
C ILE A 85 -7.27 -11.45 8.05
N ILE A 86 -7.37 -12.71 7.62
CA ILE A 86 -6.73 -13.86 8.30
C ILE A 86 -5.60 -14.50 7.51
N SER A 87 -5.28 -14.01 6.31
CA SER A 87 -4.19 -14.55 5.49
C SER A 87 -3.36 -13.44 4.86
N MET A 88 -2.10 -13.74 4.54
CA MET A 88 -1.21 -12.81 3.85
C MET A 88 -1.77 -12.41 2.48
N SER A 89 -2.42 -13.35 1.79
CA SER A 89 -3.10 -13.11 0.51
C SER A 89 -4.23 -12.09 0.63
N MET A 90 -5.11 -12.23 1.64
CA MET A 90 -6.14 -11.24 1.93
C MET A 90 -5.54 -9.88 2.30
N LEU A 91 -4.49 -9.85 3.13
CA LEU A 91 -3.84 -8.61 3.54
C LEU A 91 -3.21 -7.88 2.35
N ASP A 92 -2.51 -8.60 1.48
CA ASP A 92 -1.89 -8.03 0.28
C ASP A 92 -2.94 -7.38 -0.63
N GLY A 93 -4.07 -8.06 -0.87
CA GLY A 93 -5.18 -7.51 -1.64
C GLY A 93 -5.76 -6.25 -1.02
N PHE A 94 -6.03 -6.30 0.29
CA PHE A 94 -6.56 -5.17 1.07
C PHE A 94 -5.64 -3.94 0.99
N LEU A 95 -4.34 -4.13 1.26
CA LEU A 95 -3.37 -3.05 1.20
C LEU A 95 -3.19 -2.53 -0.23
N THR A 96 -3.25 -3.40 -1.23
CA THR A 96 -3.21 -3.00 -2.64
C THR A 96 -4.37 -2.06 -2.98
N ALA A 97 -5.59 -2.36 -2.53
CA ALA A 97 -6.74 -1.47 -2.73
C ALA A 97 -6.55 -0.12 -2.01
N VAL A 98 -6.08 -0.16 -0.75
CA VAL A 98 -5.79 1.05 0.06
C VAL A 98 -4.81 1.98 -0.64
N VAL A 99 -3.70 1.47 -1.17
CA VAL A 99 -2.69 2.31 -1.86
C VAL A 99 -3.08 2.69 -3.29
N SER A 100 -3.99 1.93 -3.91
CA SER A 100 -4.52 2.22 -5.25
C SER A 100 -5.51 3.38 -5.27
N GLY A 101 -6.20 3.63 -4.16
CA GLY A 101 -7.34 4.55 -4.11
C GLY A 101 -7.04 6.03 -4.47
N PRO A 102 -8.09 6.82 -4.78
CA PRO A 102 -7.96 8.23 -5.18
C PRO A 102 -7.41 9.12 -4.07
N HIS A 103 -7.57 8.72 -2.82
CA HIS A 103 -7.24 9.50 -1.64
C HIS A 103 -6.45 8.63 -0.68
N LEU A 104 -5.51 9.27 0.00
CA LEU A 104 -4.77 8.63 1.06
C LEU A 104 -5.70 8.35 2.25
N ILE A 105 -5.69 7.10 2.72
CA ILE A 105 -6.35 6.66 3.94
C ILE A 105 -5.28 6.60 5.04
N MET A 106 -5.58 7.21 6.20
CA MET A 106 -4.65 7.22 7.33
C MET A 106 -4.38 5.80 7.84
N PRO A 107 -3.12 5.45 8.20
CA PRO A 107 -2.78 4.13 8.71
C PRO A 107 -3.61 3.66 9.90
N SER A 108 -3.94 4.56 10.82
CA SER A 108 -4.81 4.22 11.96
C SER A 108 -6.20 3.70 11.55
N ILE A 109 -6.70 4.05 10.36
CA ILE A 109 -8.00 3.60 9.86
C ILE A 109 -7.88 2.18 9.32
N TRP A 110 -6.96 1.96 8.37
CA TRP A 110 -6.85 0.66 7.73
C TRP A 110 -6.16 -0.40 8.60
N LEU A 111 -5.26 -0.02 9.53
CA LEU A 111 -4.68 -0.95 10.52
C LEU A 111 -5.76 -1.51 11.46
N HIS A 112 -6.71 -0.67 11.88
CA HIS A 112 -7.84 -1.12 12.71
C HIS A 112 -8.76 -2.06 11.91
N ALA A 113 -9.04 -1.71 10.66
CA ALA A 113 -9.97 -2.44 9.82
C ALA A 113 -9.48 -3.83 9.39
N ILE A 114 -8.18 -4.13 9.47
CA ILE A 114 -7.64 -5.49 9.30
C ILE A 114 -8.38 -6.48 10.21
N TRP A 115 -8.73 -6.07 11.43
CA TRP A 115 -9.33 -6.94 12.43
C TRP A 115 -10.86 -6.89 12.46
N GLY A 116 -11.48 -5.94 11.75
CA GLY A 116 -12.92 -5.69 11.80
C GLY A 116 -13.32 -4.64 12.84
N ASP A 117 -14.40 -4.91 13.57
CA ASP A 117 -15.01 -3.99 14.55
C ASP A 117 -14.25 -3.98 15.88
N GLU A 118 -14.67 -3.14 16.82
CA GLU A 118 -14.03 -2.98 18.14
C GLU A 118 -13.96 -4.29 18.93
N GLN A 119 -14.95 -5.17 18.83
CA GLN A 119 -14.95 -6.48 19.50
C GLN A 119 -13.99 -7.51 18.90
N ASP A 120 -13.58 -7.29 17.65
CA ASP A 120 -12.75 -8.21 16.88
C ASP A 120 -11.26 -7.81 16.94
N GLN A 121 -10.94 -6.69 17.62
CA GLN A 121 -9.56 -6.24 17.83
C GLN A 121 -8.77 -7.25 18.68
N PRO A 122 -7.51 -7.56 18.29
CA PRO A 122 -6.73 -8.58 18.97
C PRO A 122 -6.22 -8.14 20.34
N GLU A 123 -6.20 -9.11 21.26
CA GLU A 123 -5.45 -8.99 22.51
C GLU A 123 -4.00 -9.42 22.28
N TRP A 124 -3.12 -8.44 22.11
CA TRP A 124 -1.69 -8.68 21.93
C TRP A 124 -1.03 -9.22 23.19
N GLN A 125 -0.09 -10.15 23.02
CA GLN A 125 0.71 -10.71 24.11
C GLN A 125 1.60 -9.65 24.75
N SER A 126 2.07 -8.69 23.95
CA SER A 126 2.89 -7.56 24.41
C SER A 126 2.84 -6.38 23.45
N GLU A 127 3.26 -5.21 23.93
CA GLU A 127 3.47 -4.02 23.08
C GLU A 127 4.47 -4.31 21.95
N ALA A 128 5.52 -5.09 22.21
CA ALA A 128 6.52 -5.44 21.20
C ALA A 128 5.95 -6.31 20.05
N GLU A 129 4.96 -7.17 20.33
CA GLU A 129 4.30 -7.98 19.30
C GLU A 129 3.41 -7.09 18.41
N LEU A 130 2.62 -6.20 19.01
CA LEU A 130 1.85 -5.20 18.28
C LEU A 130 2.76 -4.33 17.40
N GLU A 131 3.87 -3.85 17.96
CA GLU A 131 4.84 -3.05 17.22
C GLU A 131 5.43 -3.85 16.04
N ARG A 132 5.81 -5.11 16.25
CA ARG A 132 6.32 -5.97 15.18
C ARG A 132 5.29 -6.17 14.08
N PHE A 133 4.03 -6.43 14.43
CA PHE A 133 2.93 -6.56 13.48
C PHE A 133 2.76 -5.28 12.63
N ILE A 134 2.64 -4.12 13.28
CA ILE A 134 2.45 -2.85 12.55
C ILE A 134 3.65 -2.59 11.63
N ASP A 135 4.87 -2.85 12.09
CA ASP A 135 6.08 -2.63 11.29
C ASP A 135 6.12 -3.52 10.03
N LEU A 136 5.77 -4.79 10.16
CA LEU A 136 5.63 -5.73 9.03
C LEU A 136 4.57 -5.26 8.02
N VAL A 137 3.38 -4.91 8.50
CA VAL A 137 2.27 -4.45 7.64
C VAL A 137 2.63 -3.14 6.91
N MET A 138 3.24 -2.18 7.63
CA MET A 138 3.64 -0.90 7.05
C MET A 138 4.72 -1.08 5.98
N ARG A 139 5.70 -1.96 6.21
CA ARG A 139 6.74 -2.29 5.21
C ARG A 139 6.12 -2.93 3.97
N HIS A 140 5.26 -3.93 4.15
CA HIS A 140 4.55 -4.56 3.03
C HIS A 140 3.71 -3.54 2.23
N SER A 141 2.96 -2.67 2.91
CA SER A 141 2.21 -1.58 2.27
C SER A 141 3.10 -0.63 1.46
N ASN A 142 4.27 -0.27 2.00
CA ASN A 142 5.24 0.58 1.33
C ASN A 142 5.84 -0.10 0.10
N ASP A 143 6.12 -1.40 0.18
CA ASP A 143 6.66 -2.18 -0.92
C ASP A 143 5.66 -2.29 -2.07
N ILE A 144 4.38 -2.54 -1.77
CA ILE A 144 3.30 -2.50 -2.76
C ILE A 144 3.22 -1.11 -3.42
N ALA A 145 3.14 -0.04 -2.61
CA ALA A 145 3.01 1.32 -3.11
C ALA A 145 4.20 1.73 -4.00
N THR A 146 5.42 1.38 -3.58
CA THR A 146 6.65 1.65 -4.31
C THR A 146 6.68 0.89 -5.63
N THR A 147 6.36 -0.41 -5.61
CA THR A 147 6.36 -1.26 -6.80
C THR A 147 5.32 -0.77 -7.81
N LEU A 148 4.06 -0.58 -7.40
CA LEU A 148 3.00 -0.07 -8.28
C LEU A 148 3.27 1.32 -8.85
N THR A 149 4.07 2.13 -8.16
CA THR A 149 4.42 3.49 -8.60
C THR A 149 5.59 3.50 -9.57
N TYR A 150 6.67 2.76 -9.27
CA TYR A 150 7.96 2.93 -9.95
C TYR A 150 8.37 1.75 -10.84
N ALA A 151 7.82 0.57 -10.61
CA ALA A 151 8.07 -0.68 -11.34
C ALA A 151 6.78 -1.53 -11.43
N PRO A 152 5.66 -1.00 -11.98
CA PRO A 152 4.36 -1.69 -11.97
C PRO A 152 4.37 -3.02 -12.72
N GLU A 153 5.31 -3.23 -13.64
CA GLU A 153 5.58 -4.51 -14.30
C GLU A 153 6.07 -5.60 -13.35
N ASP A 154 6.73 -5.24 -12.25
CA ASP A 154 7.25 -6.16 -11.25
C ASP A 154 6.24 -6.45 -10.13
N TYR A 155 5.06 -5.81 -10.15
CA TYR A 155 4.00 -6.10 -9.19
C TYR A 155 3.32 -7.44 -9.49
N PHE A 156 3.22 -8.30 -8.48
CA PHE A 156 2.46 -9.54 -8.47
C PHE A 156 1.65 -9.65 -7.18
N PRO A 157 0.35 -10.03 -7.24
CA PRO A 157 -0.42 -10.38 -6.05
C PRO A 157 0.25 -11.50 -5.25
N VAL A 158 0.26 -11.37 -3.93
CA VAL A 158 0.63 -12.48 -3.05
C VAL A 158 -0.55 -13.44 -3.00
N ALA A 159 -0.39 -14.63 -3.56
CA ALA A 159 -1.41 -15.67 -3.58
C ALA A 159 -0.77 -17.04 -3.29
N PRO A 160 -1.35 -17.86 -2.40
CA PRO A 160 -0.83 -19.18 -2.14
C PRO A 160 -0.93 -20.04 -3.41
N GLU A 161 0.12 -20.80 -3.67
CA GLU A 161 0.13 -21.80 -4.74
C GLU A 161 -0.10 -23.19 -4.16
N PHE A 162 -0.81 -24.03 -4.92
CA PHE A 162 -1.04 -25.42 -4.53
C PHE A 162 -0.82 -26.36 -5.73
N GLU A 163 -0.34 -27.57 -5.44
CA GLU A 163 -0.15 -28.60 -6.46
C GLU A 163 -1.48 -29.25 -6.80
N ARG A 164 -1.84 -29.23 -8.09
CA ARG A 164 -3.01 -29.92 -8.63
C ARG A 164 -2.68 -30.57 -9.95
N HIS A 165 -2.86 -31.89 -10.01
CA HIS A 165 -2.55 -32.71 -11.19
C HIS A 165 -1.09 -32.56 -11.69
N GLY A 166 -0.13 -32.33 -10.79
CA GLY A 166 1.30 -32.18 -11.11
C GLY A 166 1.72 -30.78 -11.57
N GLU A 167 0.82 -29.80 -11.46
CA GLU A 167 1.09 -28.39 -11.76
C GLU A 167 0.82 -27.53 -10.52
N TRP A 168 1.67 -26.53 -10.28
CA TRP A 168 1.44 -25.53 -9.24
C TRP A 168 0.60 -24.38 -9.80
N VAL A 169 -0.47 -24.03 -9.09
CA VAL A 169 -1.42 -22.98 -9.51
C VAL A 169 -1.73 -22.03 -8.35
N PRO A 170 -1.83 -20.71 -8.62
CA PRO A 170 -2.16 -19.72 -7.60
C PRO A 170 -3.65 -19.73 -7.28
N LEU A 171 -3.98 -19.47 -6.01
CA LEU A 171 -5.34 -19.24 -5.55
C LEU A 171 -5.57 -17.76 -5.21
N ILE A 172 -6.11 -17.01 -6.18
CA ILE A 172 -6.26 -15.55 -6.06
C ILE A 172 -7.49 -15.09 -5.24
N HIS A 173 -8.35 -16.01 -4.80
CA HIS A 173 -9.66 -15.65 -4.23
C HIS A 173 -9.53 -14.82 -2.95
N ASP A 174 -8.66 -15.23 -2.04
CA ASP A 174 -8.36 -14.51 -0.80
C ASP A 174 -7.89 -13.08 -1.09
N TRP A 175 -6.94 -12.94 -2.02
CA TRP A 175 -6.46 -11.64 -2.48
C TRP A 175 -7.58 -10.77 -3.04
N CYS A 176 -8.44 -11.33 -3.90
CA CYS A 176 -9.60 -10.62 -4.43
C CYS A 176 -10.56 -10.18 -3.31
N GLY A 177 -10.80 -11.03 -2.31
CA GLY A 177 -11.65 -10.74 -1.15
C GLY A 177 -11.08 -9.58 -0.34
N GLY A 178 -9.79 -9.63 -0.04
CA GLY A 178 -9.06 -8.55 0.62
C GLY A 178 -9.15 -7.23 -0.17
N TYR A 179 -8.93 -7.27 -1.48
CA TYR A 179 -9.01 -6.09 -2.34
C TYR A 179 -10.39 -5.43 -2.28
N LEU A 180 -11.46 -6.22 -2.39
CA LEU A 180 -12.82 -5.69 -2.27
C LEU A 180 -13.09 -5.14 -0.86
N GLY A 181 -12.60 -5.79 0.19
CA GLY A 181 -12.68 -5.27 1.57
C GLY A 181 -11.98 -3.91 1.73
N GLY A 182 -10.83 -3.72 1.07
CA GLY A 182 -10.12 -2.43 1.08
C GLY A 182 -10.90 -1.30 0.39
N LEU A 183 -11.78 -1.61 -0.58
CA LEU A 183 -12.67 -0.62 -1.21
C LEU A 183 -13.78 -0.14 -0.29
N GLU A 184 -14.18 -0.95 0.70
CA GLU A 184 -15.24 -0.58 1.65
C GLU A 184 -14.81 0.55 2.58
N LEU A 185 -13.50 0.69 2.83
CA LEU A 185 -12.94 1.76 3.68
C LEU A 185 -13.17 3.16 3.14
N ALA A 186 -13.04 3.31 1.83
CA ALA A 186 -13.19 4.59 1.15
C ALA A 186 -13.74 4.33 -0.25
N PRO A 187 -15.07 4.35 -0.41
CA PRO A 187 -15.70 4.06 -1.68
C PRO A 187 -15.15 4.95 -2.80
N TRP A 188 -14.77 4.32 -3.90
CA TRP A 188 -14.24 5.02 -5.06
C TRP A 188 -15.35 5.76 -5.82
N PRO A 189 -15.03 6.87 -6.51
CA PRO A 189 -15.96 7.47 -7.44
C PRO A 189 -16.27 6.50 -8.59
N THR A 190 -17.31 6.82 -9.36
CA THR A 190 -17.65 6.05 -10.56
C THR A 190 -16.46 5.97 -11.51
N LEU A 191 -16.05 4.73 -11.81
CA LEU A 191 -14.94 4.44 -12.70
C LEU A 191 -15.36 4.55 -14.18
N PRO A 192 -14.47 5.02 -15.08
CA PRO A 192 -14.66 4.87 -16.51
C PRO A 192 -14.65 3.39 -16.92
N ALA A 193 -15.08 3.10 -18.16
CA ALA A 193 -15.30 1.73 -18.63
C ALA A 193 -14.07 0.79 -18.50
N PRO A 194 -12.83 1.20 -18.85
CA PRO A 194 -11.65 0.34 -18.71
C PRO A 194 -11.39 -0.05 -17.24
N GLU A 195 -11.45 0.91 -16.33
CA GLU A 195 -11.22 0.72 -14.91
C GLU A 195 -12.37 -0.05 -14.24
N ALA A 196 -13.61 0.20 -14.64
CA ALA A 196 -14.75 -0.58 -14.19
C ALA A 196 -14.64 -2.06 -14.61
N ALA A 197 -14.16 -2.32 -15.83
CA ALA A 197 -13.87 -3.69 -16.29
C ALA A 197 -12.71 -4.32 -15.52
N ALA A 198 -11.65 -3.56 -15.20
CA ALA A 198 -10.57 -4.02 -14.35
C ALA A 198 -11.07 -4.40 -12.94
N LEU A 199 -11.91 -3.56 -12.33
CA LEU A 199 -12.50 -3.89 -11.03
C LEU A 199 -13.37 -5.15 -11.10
N ALA A 200 -14.15 -5.32 -12.17
CA ALA A 200 -14.94 -6.52 -12.38
C ALA A 200 -14.07 -7.79 -12.51
N MET A 201 -12.87 -7.70 -13.08
CA MET A 201 -11.93 -8.83 -13.13
C MET A 201 -11.44 -9.26 -11.73
N ILE A 202 -11.38 -8.34 -10.77
CA ILE A 202 -11.05 -8.65 -9.36
C ILE A 202 -12.25 -9.28 -8.65
N ALA A 203 -13.47 -8.83 -8.93
CA ALA A 203 -14.68 -9.36 -8.29
C ALA A 203 -15.13 -10.72 -8.84
N GLU A 204 -14.89 -10.99 -10.13
CA GLU A 204 -15.35 -12.19 -10.83
C GLU A 204 -15.05 -13.53 -10.12
N PRO A 205 -13.84 -13.76 -9.56
CA PRO A 205 -13.53 -15.01 -8.86
C PRO A 205 -14.46 -15.29 -7.67
N LEU A 206 -14.93 -14.25 -6.97
CA LEU A 206 -15.76 -14.38 -5.77
C LEU A 206 -17.25 -14.59 -6.10
N GLU A 207 -17.77 -13.92 -7.12
CA GLU A 207 -19.18 -14.04 -7.52
C GLU A 207 -19.54 -15.47 -7.99
N LYS A 208 -18.55 -16.21 -8.48
CA LYS A 208 -18.73 -17.53 -9.08
C LYS A 208 -18.49 -18.68 -8.08
N MET A 209 -18.66 -18.45 -6.77
CA MET A 209 -18.19 -19.41 -5.77
C MET A 209 -19.25 -19.81 -4.72
N PRO A 210 -19.74 -21.06 -4.78
CA PRO A 210 -19.88 -21.94 -3.62
C PRO A 210 -18.70 -22.92 -3.57
N THR A 211 -18.28 -23.30 -2.37
CA THR A 211 -17.07 -24.10 -2.04
C THR A 211 -16.87 -25.38 -2.87
N SER A 212 -17.92 -25.92 -3.48
CA SER A 212 -17.87 -27.09 -4.37
C SER A 212 -17.40 -26.82 -5.81
N GLN A 213 -17.19 -25.56 -6.22
CA GLN A 213 -16.82 -25.20 -7.59
C GLN A 213 -15.31 -25.06 -7.84
N LEU A 214 -14.48 -24.91 -6.81
CA LEU A 214 -13.01 -24.78 -6.98
C LEU A 214 -12.40 -25.99 -7.69
N GLU A 215 -12.82 -27.20 -7.31
CA GLU A 215 -12.39 -28.45 -7.94
C GLU A 215 -12.87 -28.57 -9.40
N ALA A 216 -13.90 -27.82 -9.79
CA ALA A 216 -14.44 -27.81 -11.15
C ALA A 216 -13.70 -26.83 -12.09
N LEU A 217 -12.96 -25.85 -11.55
CA LEU A 217 -12.16 -24.92 -12.36
C LEU A 217 -10.96 -25.65 -12.96
N SER A 218 -10.54 -25.32 -14.18
CA SER A 218 -9.28 -25.82 -14.74
C SER A 218 -8.07 -25.07 -14.18
N ASN A 219 -6.89 -25.69 -14.21
CA ASN A 219 -5.63 -25.02 -13.84
C ASN A 219 -5.39 -23.75 -14.69
N GLU A 220 -5.69 -23.81 -16.00
CA GLU A 220 -5.63 -22.66 -16.91
C GLU A 220 -6.52 -21.51 -16.45
N HIS A 221 -7.74 -21.81 -15.97
CA HIS A 221 -8.65 -20.78 -15.50
C HIS A 221 -8.17 -20.11 -14.20
N LEU A 222 -7.59 -20.87 -13.27
CA LEU A 222 -7.00 -20.32 -12.04
C LEU A 222 -5.82 -19.37 -12.37
N GLN A 223 -4.94 -19.79 -13.28
CA GLN A 223 -3.84 -18.97 -13.79
C GLN A 223 -4.34 -17.70 -14.49
N GLU A 224 -5.40 -17.82 -15.28
CA GLU A 224 -6.04 -16.69 -15.96
C GLU A 224 -6.63 -15.68 -14.95
N GLN A 225 -7.31 -16.16 -13.90
CA GLN A 225 -7.86 -15.29 -12.84
C GLN A 225 -6.76 -14.52 -12.11
N ALA A 226 -5.67 -15.19 -11.70
CA ALA A 226 -4.53 -14.53 -11.06
C ALA A 226 -3.90 -13.48 -11.97
N THR A 227 -3.73 -13.81 -13.25
CA THR A 227 -3.20 -12.89 -14.27
C THR A 227 -4.10 -11.67 -14.45
N LYS A 228 -5.43 -11.87 -14.51
CA LYS A 228 -6.41 -10.78 -14.62
C LYS A 228 -6.37 -9.86 -13.40
N ALA A 229 -6.37 -10.42 -12.19
CA ALA A 229 -6.30 -9.64 -10.95
C ALA A 229 -5.04 -8.77 -10.89
N ARG A 230 -3.88 -9.33 -11.26
CA ARG A 230 -2.61 -8.59 -11.39
C ARG A 230 -2.72 -7.40 -12.34
N PHE A 231 -3.23 -7.60 -13.55
CA PHE A 231 -3.37 -6.52 -14.52
C PHE A 231 -4.39 -5.48 -14.07
N ALA A 232 -5.50 -5.92 -13.47
CA ALA A 232 -6.53 -5.04 -12.94
C ALA A 232 -5.98 -4.11 -11.85
N ALA A 233 -5.23 -4.64 -10.88
CA ALA A 233 -4.60 -3.85 -9.83
C ALA A 233 -3.72 -2.72 -10.41
N ARG A 234 -2.90 -3.06 -11.42
CA ARG A 234 -2.03 -2.09 -12.12
C ARG A 234 -2.82 -1.01 -12.84
N ILE A 235 -3.89 -1.38 -13.54
CA ILE A 235 -4.77 -0.44 -14.26
C ILE A 235 -5.42 0.53 -13.26
N LEU A 236 -5.99 0.01 -12.19
CA LEU A 236 -6.69 0.79 -11.16
C LEU A 236 -5.74 1.74 -10.42
N HIS A 237 -4.57 1.25 -10.01
CA HIS A 237 -3.55 2.09 -9.40
C HIS A 237 -3.08 3.21 -10.35
N ALA A 238 -2.78 2.88 -11.62
CA ALA A 238 -2.30 3.85 -12.60
C ALA A 238 -3.32 4.97 -12.86
N HIS A 239 -4.62 4.62 -12.92
CA HIS A 239 -5.71 5.58 -13.09
C HIS A 239 -5.73 6.65 -12.00
N PHE A 240 -5.75 6.24 -10.74
CA PHE A 240 -5.78 7.20 -9.63
C PHE A 240 -4.44 7.87 -9.38
N LEU A 241 -3.34 7.19 -9.66
CA LEU A 241 -2.01 7.78 -9.58
C LEU A 241 -1.88 9.00 -10.53
N ALA A 242 -2.41 8.91 -11.75
CA ALA A 242 -2.45 10.05 -12.68
C ALA A 242 -3.21 11.24 -12.08
N GLN A 243 -4.40 11.02 -11.50
CA GLN A 243 -5.20 12.07 -10.88
C GLN A 243 -4.54 12.70 -9.65
N ARG A 244 -3.87 11.90 -8.82
CA ARG A 244 -3.10 12.41 -7.66
C ARG A 244 -1.93 13.30 -8.11
N SER A 245 -1.31 12.96 -9.25
CA SER A 245 -0.19 13.72 -9.82
C SER A 245 -0.63 15.05 -10.46
N GLU A 246 -1.85 15.11 -10.99
CA GLU A 246 -2.41 16.31 -11.64
C GLU A 246 -2.95 17.35 -10.67
N ARG A 247 -3.15 16.98 -9.40
CA ARG A 247 -3.66 17.89 -8.37
C ARG A 247 -2.52 18.83 -7.94
N PRO A 248 -2.62 20.17 -8.19
CA PRO A 248 -1.53 21.07 -7.85
C PRO A 248 -1.24 21.01 -6.35
N ALA A 249 0.05 20.90 -6.00
CA ALA A 249 0.51 20.99 -4.63
C ALA A 249 -0.16 22.20 -3.97
N ARG A 250 -0.81 22.00 -2.81
CA ARG A 250 -1.41 23.10 -2.05
C ARG A 250 -0.37 24.24 -1.98
N PRO A 251 -0.75 25.50 -2.30
CA PRO A 251 0.18 26.60 -2.14
C PRO A 251 0.70 26.58 -0.70
N GLN A 252 2.02 26.43 -0.55
CA GLN A 252 2.64 26.46 0.77
C GLN A 252 2.22 27.77 1.46
N PRO A 253 1.89 27.76 2.76
CA PRO A 253 1.59 28.98 3.48
C PRO A 253 2.78 29.93 3.31
N VAL A 254 2.57 31.03 2.60
CA VAL A 254 3.57 32.10 2.53
C VAL A 254 3.78 32.55 3.96
N VAL A 255 4.93 32.21 4.55
CA VAL A 255 5.30 32.67 5.88
C VAL A 255 5.34 34.18 5.78
N ALA A 256 4.33 34.83 6.35
CA ALA A 256 4.30 36.29 6.41
C ALA A 256 5.61 36.74 7.08
N PRO A 257 6.37 37.66 6.47
CA PRO A 257 7.58 38.16 7.10
C PRO A 257 7.22 38.64 8.50
N ILE A 258 7.95 38.15 9.51
CA ILE A 258 7.71 38.46 10.92
C ILE A 258 7.61 39.97 11.04
N LYS A 259 6.41 40.49 11.32
CA LYS A 259 6.20 41.92 11.55
C LYS A 259 6.79 42.28 12.92
N ILE A 260 8.07 42.64 12.92
CA ILE A 260 8.75 43.13 14.11
C ILE A 260 8.16 44.50 14.46
N GLY A 261 7.48 44.58 15.60
CA GLY A 261 6.88 45.82 16.07
C GLY A 261 7.93 46.92 16.29
N ARG A 262 7.61 48.17 15.95
CA ARG A 262 8.53 49.34 16.02
C ARG A 262 9.29 49.45 17.36
N ASN A 263 8.66 49.06 18.48
CA ASN A 263 9.26 49.16 19.82
C ASN A 263 9.88 47.85 20.33
N ALA A 264 9.81 46.74 19.58
CA ALA A 264 10.38 45.45 19.99
C ALA A 264 11.92 45.50 20.00
N SER A 265 12.55 44.57 20.73
CA SER A 265 14.00 44.41 20.73
C SER A 265 14.51 44.13 19.32
N CYS A 266 15.58 44.81 18.91
CA CYS A 266 16.13 44.67 17.58
C CYS A 266 16.81 43.28 17.40
N PRO A 267 16.50 42.53 16.33
CA PRO A 267 17.08 41.21 16.09
C PRO A 267 18.57 41.24 15.74
N CYS A 268 19.17 42.41 15.46
CA CYS A 268 20.60 42.52 15.15
C CYS A 268 21.52 42.42 16.39
N GLY A 269 20.96 42.12 17.58
CA GLY A 269 21.73 41.95 18.81
C GLY A 269 22.22 43.24 19.48
N SER A 270 21.78 44.41 19.02
CA SER A 270 22.27 45.71 19.53
C SER A 270 21.74 46.12 20.91
N GLY A 271 20.75 45.38 21.45
CA GLY A 271 20.06 45.72 22.71
C GLY A 271 19.11 46.92 22.63
N LYS A 272 18.94 47.55 21.46
CA LYS A 272 18.06 48.73 21.26
C LYS A 272 16.70 48.35 20.69
N LYS A 273 15.70 49.25 20.79
CA LYS A 273 14.40 49.09 20.13
C LYS A 273 14.57 49.14 18.61
N TYR A 274 13.82 48.32 17.87
CA TYR A 274 13.92 48.17 16.41
C TYR A 274 13.87 49.52 15.68
N LYS A 275 12.96 50.42 16.08
CA LYS A 275 12.83 51.78 15.50
C LYS A 275 14.07 52.67 15.61
N GLN A 276 14.95 52.40 16.57
CA GLN A 276 16.14 53.22 16.85
C GLN A 276 17.42 52.59 16.30
N CYS A 277 17.34 51.38 15.73
CA CYS A 277 18.50 50.62 15.29
C CYS A 277 18.47 50.32 13.79
N CYS A 278 17.43 49.63 13.31
CA CYS A 278 17.39 49.08 11.95
C CYS A 278 16.20 49.64 11.13
N LEU A 279 15.53 50.67 11.63
CA LEU A 279 14.39 51.33 10.98
C LEU A 279 14.72 52.81 10.67
N HIS A 280 15.96 53.07 10.25
CA HIS A 280 16.42 54.37 9.77
C HIS A 280 16.40 54.41 8.26
#